data_AF-A0A386AY82-F1
#
_entry.id   AF-A0A386AY82-F1
#
_cell.length_a   1.000
_cell.length_b   1.000
_cell.length_c   1.000
_cell.angle_alpha   90.00
_cell.angle_beta   90.00
_cell.angle_gamma   90.00
#
_symmetry.space_group_name_H-M   'P 1'
#
loop_
_entity.id
_entity.type
_entity.pdbx_description
1 polymer ?
#
loop_
_entity_poly.entity_id
_entity_poly.type
_entity_poly.pdbx_seq_one_letter_code
_entity_poly.pdbx_strand_id
1 'polypeptide(L)'
;MFVGITLRGLRVDENGLNKFVDEQQTQLQTELDCLGCTLQQVNSSQKLEAHLRQLNINGMDKCLQLWPRTKNARQLALSAEALQEFLFKENFCLSHECQEGFSRSFKVKNVLSDVTTVKKLQKFIQNNQPFPSWDIFGAATGRIPTRKPALNSTPRMSSFRSVVQAPKDHAFIICDYCRIEIGIIAAISADITMLQNLTKKKDLHIFLASQV
;
A
#
# COMPACT_ATOMS: atom_id res chain seq x y z
N MET A 1 -24.98 12.61 -7.49
CA MET A 1 -25.07 13.93 -6.83
C MET A 1 -24.07 13.91 -5.68
N PHE A 2 -22.87 14.50 -5.86
CA PHE A 2 -21.91 14.62 -4.77
C PHE A 2 -22.35 15.81 -3.92
N VAL A 3 -22.80 15.57 -2.69
CA VAL A 3 -22.97 16.67 -1.74
C VAL A 3 -21.55 17.16 -1.44
N GLY A 4 -21.22 18.37 -1.89
CA GLY A 4 -19.90 18.98 -1.70
C GLY A 4 -19.68 19.36 -0.25
N ILE A 5 -19.55 18.38 0.64
CA ILE A 5 -19.11 18.60 2.02
C ILE A 5 -17.59 18.70 1.96
N THR A 6 -17.08 19.91 1.73
CA THR A 6 -15.67 20.21 1.93
C THR A 6 -15.44 20.47 3.41
N LEU A 7 -15.10 19.43 4.16
CA LEU A 7 -14.55 19.60 5.51
C LEU A 7 -13.26 20.42 5.41
N ARG A 8 -13.03 21.30 6.40
CA ARG A 8 -11.85 22.18 6.46
C ARG A 8 -10.59 21.33 6.30
N GLY A 9 -9.76 21.65 5.31
CA GLY A 9 -8.52 20.92 5.02
C GLY A 9 -7.55 20.95 6.20
N LEU A 10 -6.76 19.89 6.34
CA LEU A 10 -5.70 19.81 7.35
C LEU A 10 -4.48 20.62 6.91
N ARG A 11 -3.79 21.27 7.84
CA ARG A 11 -2.56 21.99 7.49
C ARG A 11 -1.46 20.99 7.14
N VAL A 12 -0.75 21.28 6.06
CA VAL A 12 0.36 20.49 5.52
C VAL A 12 1.60 21.37 5.45
N ASP A 13 2.74 20.86 5.89
CA ASP A 13 4.05 21.48 5.71
C ASP A 13 4.58 21.21 4.30
N GLU A 14 4.44 22.19 3.40
CA GLU A 14 4.89 22.05 2.02
C GLU A 14 6.39 21.78 1.90
N ASN A 15 7.23 22.34 2.78
CA ASN A 15 8.66 22.09 2.76
C ASN A 15 8.97 20.64 3.18
N GLY A 16 8.34 20.17 4.25
CA GLY A 16 8.43 18.78 4.68
C GLY A 16 7.92 17.81 3.61
N LEU A 17 6.86 18.18 2.89
CA LEU A 17 6.31 17.38 1.79
C LEU A 17 7.28 17.27 0.62
N ASN A 18 7.90 18.39 0.21
CA ASN A 18 8.90 18.40 -0.86
C ASN A 18 10.12 17.57 -0.47
N LYS A 19 10.63 17.74 0.75
CA LYS A 19 11.74 16.94 1.28
C LYS A 19 11.42 15.44 1.26
N PHE A 20 10.21 15.06 1.70
CA PHE A 20 9.76 13.68 1.65
C PHE A 20 9.75 13.13 0.21
N VAL A 21 9.26 13.91 -0.75
CA VAL A 21 9.25 13.52 -2.17
C VAL A 21 10.67 13.32 -2.69
N ASP A 22 11.58 14.25 -2.37
CA ASP A 22 12.99 14.16 -2.79
C ASP A 22 13.66 12.92 -2.21
N GLU A 23 13.50 12.66 -0.91
CA GLU A 23 14.02 11.45 -0.24
C GLU A 23 13.51 10.16 -0.91
N GLN A 24 12.20 10.10 -1.19
CA GLN A 24 11.60 8.94 -1.86
C GLN A 24 12.05 8.82 -3.32
N GLN A 25 12.32 9.92 -4.02
CA GLN A 25 12.88 9.89 -5.37
C GLN A 25 14.33 9.42 -5.39
N THR A 26 15.15 9.83 -4.42
CA THR A 26 16.51 9.31 -4.26
C THR A 26 16.48 7.81 -3.98
N GLN A 27 15.64 7.37 -3.03
CA GLN A 27 15.46 5.96 -2.73
C GLN A 27 14.99 5.17 -3.96
N LEU A 28 14.03 5.71 -4.72
CA LEU A 28 13.56 5.09 -5.96
C LEU A 28 14.70 4.92 -6.96
N GLN A 29 15.54 5.94 -7.14
CA GLN A 29 16.68 5.86 -8.06
C GLN A 29 17.69 4.80 -7.62
N THR A 30 18.05 4.76 -6.33
CA THR A 30 18.95 3.73 -5.79
C THR A 30 18.42 2.32 -6.04
N GLU A 31 17.13 2.06 -5.80
CA GLU A 31 16.54 0.74 -6.03
C GLU A 31 16.45 0.39 -7.52
N LEU A 32 16.19 1.38 -8.39
CA LEU A 32 16.23 1.21 -9.85
C LEU A 32 17.63 0.82 -10.33
N ASP A 33 18.67 1.52 -9.83
CA ASP A 33 20.07 1.25 -10.15
C ASP A 33 20.49 -0.15 -9.67
N CYS A 34 20.07 -0.55 -8.46
CA CYS A 34 20.32 -1.89 -7.92
C CYS A 34 19.62 -3.01 -8.70
N LEU A 35 18.48 -2.72 -9.36
CA LEU A 35 17.79 -3.65 -10.26
C LEU A 35 18.32 -3.56 -11.71
N GLY A 36 19.19 -2.59 -12.00
CA GLY A 36 19.66 -2.28 -13.35
C GLY A 36 18.55 -1.87 -14.30
N CYS A 37 17.43 -1.34 -13.81
CA CYS A 37 16.23 -1.08 -14.61
C CYS A 37 15.86 0.41 -14.64
N THR A 38 15.17 0.81 -15.70
CA THR A 38 14.65 2.17 -15.86
C THR A 38 13.22 2.29 -15.34
N LEU A 39 12.81 3.51 -14.99
CA LEU A 39 11.44 3.81 -14.58
C LEU A 39 10.40 3.38 -15.64
N GLN A 40 10.74 3.47 -16.93
CA GLN A 40 9.85 3.03 -18.01
C GLN A 40 9.68 1.51 -18.04
N GLN A 41 10.72 0.75 -17.69
CA GLN A 41 10.65 -0.70 -17.64
C GLN A 41 9.77 -1.17 -16.48
N VAL A 42 9.88 -0.55 -15.30
CA VAL A 42 9.08 -0.94 -14.13
C VAL A 42 7.60 -0.60 -14.28
N ASN A 43 7.26 0.47 -14.98
CA ASN A 43 5.88 0.89 -15.22
C ASN A 43 5.11 -0.03 -16.18
N SER A 44 5.79 -0.91 -16.91
CA SER A 44 5.15 -1.85 -17.84
C SER A 44 5.49 -3.28 -17.46
N SER A 45 4.48 -4.09 -17.13
CA SER A 45 4.69 -5.51 -16.79
C SER A 45 5.42 -6.27 -17.89
N GLN A 46 5.24 -5.91 -19.17
CA GLN A 46 5.94 -6.54 -20.30
C GLN A 46 7.42 -6.13 -20.35
N LYS A 47 7.72 -4.85 -20.16
CA LYS A 47 9.10 -4.35 -20.16
C LYS A 47 9.88 -4.85 -18.93
N LEU A 48 9.21 -4.96 -17.79
CA LEU A 48 9.78 -5.55 -16.59
C LEU A 48 10.09 -7.05 -16.79
N GLU A 49 9.17 -7.81 -17.39
CA GLU A 49 9.43 -9.22 -17.73
C GLU A 49 10.65 -9.36 -18.65
N ALA A 50 10.72 -8.55 -19.70
CA ALA A 50 11.86 -8.58 -20.62
C ALA A 50 13.18 -8.27 -19.91
N HIS A 51 13.18 -7.29 -18.99
CA HIS A 51 14.34 -6.96 -18.18
C HIS A 51 14.75 -8.10 -17.24
N LEU A 52 13.80 -8.73 -16.54
CA LEU A 52 14.08 -9.85 -15.63
C LEU A 52 14.70 -11.05 -16.36
N ARG A 53 14.30 -11.31 -17.63
CA ARG A 53 14.93 -12.34 -18.47
C ARG A 53 16.37 -12.00 -18.85
N GLN A 54 16.68 -10.72 -19.04
CA GLN A 54 18.02 -10.25 -19.40
C GLN A 54 19.01 -10.34 -18.25
N LEU A 55 18.55 -10.29 -16.99
CA LEU A 55 19.41 -10.32 -15.80
C LEU A 55 20.12 -11.67 -15.57
N ASN A 56 19.85 -12.70 -16.39
CA ASN A 56 20.47 -14.03 -16.37
C ASN A 56 20.58 -14.63 -14.95
N ILE A 57 19.55 -14.41 -14.13
CA ILE A 57 19.45 -14.92 -12.76
C ILE A 57 19.12 -16.41 -12.83
N ASN A 58 19.86 -17.24 -12.08
CA ASN A 58 19.64 -18.68 -12.05
C ASN A 58 18.20 -19.00 -11.60
N GLY A 59 17.47 -19.74 -12.43
CA GLY A 59 16.09 -20.14 -12.18
C GLY A 59 15.02 -19.11 -12.57
N MET A 60 15.38 -17.88 -12.94
CA MET A 60 14.41 -16.82 -13.25
C MET A 60 13.53 -17.16 -14.45
N ASP A 61 14.07 -17.76 -15.51
CA ASP A 61 13.27 -18.16 -16.67
C ASP A 61 12.18 -19.18 -16.32
N LYS A 62 12.52 -20.17 -15.48
CA LYS A 62 11.57 -21.16 -14.97
C LYS A 62 10.51 -20.47 -14.10
N CYS A 63 10.91 -19.53 -13.25
CA CYS A 63 9.99 -18.72 -12.44
C CYS A 63 8.99 -17.95 -13.33
N LEU A 64 9.48 -17.24 -14.35
CA LEU A 64 8.65 -16.42 -15.24
C LEU A 64 7.71 -17.23 -16.15
N GLN A 65 8.07 -18.48 -16.45
CA GLN A 65 7.21 -19.42 -17.18
C GLN A 65 6.03 -19.89 -16.30
N LEU A 66 6.32 -20.21 -15.03
CA LEU A 66 5.31 -20.68 -14.07
C LEU A 66 4.51 -19.53 -13.44
N TRP A 67 4.97 -18.28 -13.58
CA TRP A 67 4.36 -17.12 -12.95
C TRP A 67 2.92 -16.86 -13.44
N PRO A 68 1.96 -16.58 -12.55
CA PRO A 68 0.58 -16.32 -12.91
C PRO A 68 0.44 -15.13 -13.87
N ARG A 69 -0.45 -15.28 -14.86
CA ARG A 69 -0.68 -14.25 -15.89
C ARG A 69 -2.04 -13.59 -15.73
N THR A 70 -2.10 -12.32 -16.10
CA THR A 70 -3.36 -11.56 -16.17
C THR A 70 -4.28 -12.12 -17.26
N LYS A 71 -5.59 -12.17 -16.97
CA LYS A 71 -6.62 -12.70 -17.89
C LYS A 71 -6.67 -11.96 -19.23
N ASN A 72 -6.43 -10.66 -19.23
CA ASN A 72 -6.71 -9.78 -20.38
C ASN A 72 -5.50 -9.53 -21.29
N ALA A 73 -4.27 -9.74 -20.83
CA ALA A 73 -3.08 -9.33 -21.58
C ALA A 73 -1.93 -10.35 -21.57
N ARG A 74 -2.10 -11.52 -20.94
CA ARG A 74 -1.04 -12.54 -20.70
C ARG A 74 0.24 -11.97 -20.07
N GLN A 75 0.16 -10.77 -19.49
CA GLN A 75 1.25 -10.11 -18.76
C GLN A 75 1.40 -10.75 -17.40
N LEU A 76 2.60 -10.68 -16.81
CA LEU A 76 2.82 -11.09 -15.42
C LEU A 76 1.80 -10.42 -14.49
N ALA A 77 1.10 -11.22 -13.70
CA ALA A 77 0.25 -10.72 -12.64
C ALA A 77 1.15 -10.38 -11.45
N LEU A 78 1.33 -9.08 -11.19
CA LEU A 78 2.25 -8.56 -10.16
C LEU A 78 1.50 -8.08 -8.92
N SER A 79 0.30 -8.60 -8.69
CA SER A 79 -0.49 -8.31 -7.50
C SER A 79 -0.03 -9.18 -6.33
N ALA A 80 -0.35 -8.77 -5.11
CA ALA A 80 -0.03 -9.54 -3.92
C ALA A 80 -0.71 -10.93 -3.94
N GLU A 81 -1.93 -11.00 -4.45
CA GLU A 81 -2.70 -12.24 -4.59
C GLU A 81 -2.03 -13.20 -5.58
N ALA A 82 -1.53 -12.67 -6.70
CA ALA A 82 -0.80 -13.46 -7.69
C ALA A 82 0.52 -14.01 -7.12
N LEU A 83 1.25 -13.20 -6.33
CA LEU A 83 2.43 -13.66 -5.62
C LEU A 83 2.09 -14.78 -4.62
N GLN A 84 1.03 -14.60 -3.83
CA GLN A 84 0.59 -15.63 -2.88
C GLN A 84 0.19 -16.91 -3.59
N GLU A 85 -0.64 -16.83 -4.64
CA GLU A 85 -1.01 -18.00 -5.44
C GLU A 85 0.25 -18.72 -5.94
N PHE A 86 1.22 -18.00 -6.49
CA PHE A 86 2.47 -18.59 -6.98
C PHE A 86 3.26 -19.32 -5.88
N LEU A 87 3.40 -18.71 -4.70
CA LEU A 87 4.14 -19.30 -3.57
C LEU A 87 3.45 -20.57 -3.02
N PHE A 88 2.12 -20.62 -3.03
CA PHE A 88 1.36 -21.73 -2.43
C PHE A 88 1.00 -22.86 -3.40
N LYS A 89 1.06 -22.64 -4.72
CA LYS A 89 0.52 -23.59 -5.70
C LYS A 89 1.35 -24.84 -5.94
N GLU A 90 2.68 -24.80 -5.76
CA GLU A 90 3.54 -25.91 -6.21
C GLU A 90 4.72 -26.31 -5.30
N ASN A 91 4.75 -25.93 -4.01
CA ASN A 91 5.98 -26.07 -3.19
C ASN A 91 7.23 -25.52 -3.92
N PHE A 92 7.03 -24.51 -4.75
CA PHE A 92 8.06 -23.99 -5.62
C PHE A 92 8.97 -23.08 -4.80
N CYS A 93 10.14 -23.60 -4.44
CA CYS A 93 11.16 -22.81 -3.76
C CYS A 93 11.83 -21.88 -4.78
N LEU A 94 11.51 -20.60 -4.73
CA LEU A 94 12.27 -19.56 -5.40
C LEU A 94 13.72 -19.60 -4.91
N SER A 95 14.69 -19.54 -5.82
CA SER A 95 16.10 -19.34 -5.44
C SER A 95 16.26 -18.01 -4.70
N HIS A 96 17.27 -17.91 -3.84
CA HIS A 96 17.52 -16.69 -3.07
C HIS A 96 17.63 -15.46 -3.98
N GLU A 97 18.30 -15.61 -5.12
CA GLU A 97 18.49 -14.55 -6.12
C GLU A 97 17.18 -14.12 -6.77
N CYS A 98 16.27 -15.08 -7.04
CA CYS A 98 14.95 -14.75 -7.56
C CYS A 98 14.10 -14.02 -6.51
N GLN A 99 14.14 -14.47 -5.25
CA GLN A 99 13.43 -13.81 -4.15
C GLN A 99 13.90 -12.37 -3.97
N GLU A 100 15.21 -12.14 -3.97
CA GLU A 100 15.77 -10.79 -3.90
C GLU A 100 15.33 -9.92 -5.09
N GLY A 101 15.38 -10.45 -6.32
CA GLY A 101 14.96 -9.73 -7.53
C GLY A 101 13.50 -9.30 -7.48
N PHE A 102 12.59 -10.19 -7.08
CA PHE A 102 11.17 -9.87 -6.94
C PHE A 102 10.90 -8.93 -5.76
N SER A 103 11.53 -9.17 -4.60
CA SER A 103 11.41 -8.31 -3.42
C SER A 103 11.78 -6.86 -3.73
N ARG A 104 12.92 -6.65 -4.40
CA ARG A 104 13.35 -5.33 -4.87
C ARG A 104 12.37 -4.74 -5.87
N SER A 105 11.87 -5.55 -6.82
CA SER A 105 10.87 -5.09 -7.80
C SER A 105 9.58 -4.60 -7.13
N PHE A 106 9.08 -5.32 -6.11
CA PHE A 106 7.93 -4.89 -5.32
C PHE A 106 8.23 -3.63 -4.50
N LYS A 107 9.43 -3.53 -3.94
CA LYS A 107 9.89 -2.34 -3.21
C LYS A 107 9.89 -1.10 -4.12
N VAL A 108 10.44 -1.18 -5.32
CA VAL A 108 10.39 -0.09 -6.31
C VAL A 108 8.95 0.32 -6.61
N LYS A 109 8.05 -0.64 -6.83
CA LYS A 109 6.64 -0.34 -7.09
C LYS A 109 5.95 0.36 -5.93
N ASN A 110 6.24 -0.05 -4.70
CA ASN A 110 5.70 0.60 -3.50
C ASN A 110 6.19 2.04 -3.37
N VAL A 111 7.51 2.26 -3.48
CA VAL A 111 8.10 3.62 -3.43
C VAL A 111 7.54 4.49 -4.56
N LEU A 112 7.42 3.95 -5.77
CA LEU A 112 6.82 4.66 -6.91
C LEU A 112 5.35 5.02 -6.66
N SER A 113 4.56 4.11 -6.06
CA SER A 113 3.18 4.38 -5.65
C SER A 113 3.11 5.53 -4.65
N ASP A 114 4.01 5.56 -3.66
CA ASP A 114 4.07 6.62 -2.66
C ASP A 114 4.43 7.97 -3.31
N VAL A 115 5.50 8.03 -4.11
CA VAL A 115 5.90 9.25 -4.84
C VAL A 115 4.77 9.77 -5.73
N THR A 116 4.13 8.88 -6.50
CA THR A 116 3.04 9.30 -7.40
C THR A 116 1.80 9.77 -6.64
N THR A 117 1.50 9.16 -5.50
CA THR A 117 0.39 9.57 -4.63
C THR A 117 0.64 10.93 -4.01
N VAL A 118 1.84 11.17 -3.51
CA VAL A 118 2.21 12.46 -2.89
C VAL A 118 2.28 13.57 -3.94
N LYS A 119 2.86 13.32 -5.13
CA LYS A 119 2.83 14.28 -6.24
C LYS A 119 1.42 14.61 -6.69
N LYS A 120 0.49 13.66 -6.65
CA LYS A 120 -0.93 13.93 -6.92
C LYS A 120 -1.53 14.79 -5.81
N LEU A 121 -1.26 14.49 -4.55
CA LEU A 121 -1.71 15.26 -3.39
C LEU A 121 -1.27 16.73 -3.49
N GLN A 122 0.00 17.00 -3.81
CA GLN A 122 0.55 18.35 -3.98
C GLN A 122 -0.27 19.24 -4.92
N LYS A 123 -0.83 18.66 -5.99
CA LYS A 123 -1.67 19.41 -6.95
C LYS A 123 -2.99 19.91 -6.38
N PHE A 124 -3.44 19.35 -5.25
CA PHE A 124 -4.69 19.70 -4.59
C PHE A 124 -4.47 20.49 -3.29
N ILE A 125 -3.23 20.88 -2.98
CA ILE A 125 -2.93 21.73 -1.84
C ILE A 125 -3.12 23.20 -2.26
N GLN A 126 -3.92 23.92 -1.49
CA GLN A 126 -4.13 25.36 -1.63
C GLN A 126 -3.93 26.00 -0.25
N ASN A 127 -3.08 27.02 -0.16
CA ASN A 127 -2.76 27.69 1.11
C ASN A 127 -2.34 26.69 2.22
N ASN A 128 -1.43 25.75 1.91
CA ASN A 128 -1.00 24.68 2.82
C ASN A 128 -2.12 23.73 3.29
N GLN A 129 -3.25 23.63 2.58
CA GLN A 129 -4.38 22.76 2.94
C GLN A 129 -4.90 21.96 1.73
N PRO A 130 -5.02 20.62 1.82
CA PRO A 130 -5.71 19.82 0.83
C PRO A 130 -7.23 19.82 1.09
N PHE A 131 -8.02 19.94 0.02
CA PHE A 131 -9.49 19.90 0.09
C PHE A 131 -10.04 18.66 -0.63
N PRO A 132 -10.09 17.49 0.03
CA PRO A 132 -10.67 16.29 -0.56
C PRO A 132 -12.19 16.39 -0.69
N SER A 133 -12.73 15.75 -1.72
CA SER A 133 -14.15 15.45 -1.83
C SER A 133 -14.46 14.14 -1.12
N TRP A 134 -15.49 14.12 -0.28
CA TRP A 134 -15.93 12.93 0.45
C TRP A 134 -17.05 12.22 -0.30
N ASP A 135 -16.90 10.92 -0.51
CA ASP A 135 -17.91 10.09 -1.15
C ASP A 135 -18.75 9.38 -0.09
N ILE A 136 -19.76 10.08 0.41
CA ILE A 136 -20.62 9.62 1.52
C ILE A 136 -21.48 8.40 1.18
N PHE A 137 -21.73 8.16 -0.10
CA PHE A 137 -22.41 6.94 -0.56
C PHE A 137 -21.49 5.71 -0.47
N GLY A 138 -20.20 5.94 -0.23
CA GLY A 138 -19.23 4.92 0.08
C GLY A 138 -18.78 4.08 -1.10
N ALA A 139 -17.77 3.25 -0.85
CA ALA A 139 -17.41 2.15 -1.71
C ALA A 139 -18.45 1.02 -1.61
N ALA A 140 -18.34 -0.03 -2.43
CA ALA A 140 -19.20 -1.21 -2.34
C ALA A 140 -19.25 -1.86 -0.94
N THR A 141 -18.23 -1.61 -0.10
CA THR A 141 -18.14 -2.06 1.30
C THR A 141 -18.77 -1.12 2.32
N GLY A 142 -19.33 0.02 1.90
CA GLY A 142 -19.86 1.07 2.78
C GLY A 142 -18.82 2.01 3.40
N ARG A 143 -17.51 1.78 3.17
CA ARG A 143 -16.45 2.72 3.60
C ARG A 143 -16.55 4.04 2.85
N ILE A 144 -16.30 5.18 3.50
CA ILE A 144 -16.31 6.51 2.88
C ILE A 144 -14.93 6.82 2.29
N PRO A 145 -14.73 6.78 0.94
CA PRO A 145 -13.47 7.21 0.36
C PRO A 145 -13.43 8.72 0.17
N THR A 146 -12.20 9.22 0.09
CA THR A 146 -11.88 10.58 -0.33
C THR A 146 -11.40 10.57 -1.77
N ARG A 147 -11.70 11.64 -2.51
CA ARG A 147 -11.32 11.82 -3.92
C ARG A 147 -10.78 13.23 -4.12
N LYS A 148 -9.83 13.37 -5.05
CA LYS A 148 -9.26 14.66 -5.47
C LYS A 148 -8.83 15.54 -4.28
N PRO A 149 -7.93 15.08 -3.40
CA PRO A 149 -7.10 13.87 -3.49
C PRO A 149 -7.64 12.67 -2.70
N ALA A 150 -7.09 11.48 -2.95
CA ALA A 150 -7.42 10.25 -2.21
C ALA A 150 -6.55 10.13 -0.95
N LEU A 151 -7.03 10.67 0.16
CA LEU A 151 -6.36 10.64 1.46
C LEU A 151 -6.29 9.23 2.07
N ASN A 152 -7.23 8.34 1.74
CA ASN A 152 -7.23 6.96 2.26
C ASN A 152 -6.03 6.12 1.77
N SER A 153 -5.36 6.57 0.71
CA SER A 153 -4.25 5.85 0.07
C SER A 153 -2.89 6.53 0.29
N THR A 154 -2.80 7.51 1.20
CA THR A 154 -1.52 8.18 1.48
C THR A 154 -0.51 7.25 2.14
N PRO A 155 0.80 7.49 1.97
CA PRO A 155 1.85 6.70 2.61
C PRO A 155 1.65 6.58 4.12
N ARG A 156 1.94 5.39 4.67
CA ARG A 156 1.78 5.11 6.12
C ARG A 156 3.01 5.52 6.95
N MET A 157 4.09 5.91 6.30
CA MET A 157 5.36 6.25 6.95
C MET A 157 5.20 7.44 7.90
N SER A 158 5.91 7.39 9.03
CA SER A 158 5.94 8.48 10.00
C SER A 158 6.44 9.78 9.38
N SER A 159 7.44 9.70 8.49
CA SER A 159 8.00 10.84 7.75
C SER A 159 6.96 11.57 6.88
N PHE A 160 6.02 10.83 6.28
CA PHE A 160 4.90 11.45 5.58
C PHE A 160 3.86 12.01 6.54
N ARG A 161 3.50 11.27 7.60
CA ARG A 161 2.48 11.70 8.56
C ARG A 161 2.88 12.95 9.34
N SER A 162 4.18 13.15 9.61
CA SER A 162 4.70 14.34 10.31
C SER A 162 4.55 15.63 9.51
N VAL A 163 4.32 15.53 8.20
CA VAL A 163 4.05 16.67 7.32
C VAL A 163 2.65 17.24 7.54
N VAL A 164 1.71 16.44 8.05
CA VAL A 164 0.38 16.92 8.44
C VAL A 164 0.49 17.50 9.86
N GLN A 165 0.27 18.81 9.99
CA GLN A 165 0.51 19.55 11.22
C GLN A 165 -0.80 20.11 11.79
N ALA A 166 -0.91 20.06 13.12
CA ALA A 166 -1.98 20.79 13.79
C ALA A 166 -1.71 22.31 13.66
N PRO A 167 -2.75 23.15 13.64
CA PRO A 167 -2.58 24.59 13.77
C PRO A 167 -1.80 24.96 15.04
N LYS A 168 -1.24 26.18 15.06
CA LYS A 168 -0.57 26.70 16.26
C LYS A 168 -1.49 26.58 17.48
N ASP A 169 -0.93 26.15 18.61
CA ASP A 169 -1.63 25.98 19.89
C ASP A 169 -2.75 24.91 19.86
N HIS A 170 -2.75 24.02 18.86
CA HIS A 170 -3.66 22.88 18.75
C HIS A 170 -2.88 21.56 18.69
N ALA A 171 -3.56 20.47 19.05
CA ALA A 171 -3.04 19.11 18.92
C ALA A 171 -4.06 18.22 18.19
N PHE A 172 -3.57 17.20 17.50
CA PHE A 172 -4.44 16.16 16.95
C PHE A 172 -4.79 15.13 18.04
N ILE A 173 -6.07 14.82 18.15
CA ILE A 173 -6.56 13.68 18.93
C ILE A 173 -6.94 12.59 17.92
N ILE A 174 -6.25 11.46 17.98
CA ILE A 174 -6.49 10.32 17.08
C ILE A 174 -7.28 9.27 17.83
N CYS A 175 -8.42 8.87 17.26
CA CYS A 175 -9.25 7.79 17.76
C CYS A 175 -9.33 6.70 16.68
N ASP A 176 -8.84 5.50 17.00
CA ASP A 176 -8.94 4.34 16.11
C ASP A 176 -9.74 3.24 16.82
N TYR A 177 -10.55 2.51 16.08
CA TYR A 177 -11.32 1.40 16.63
C TYR A 177 -10.42 0.18 16.76
N CYS A 178 -10.08 -0.19 18.00
CA CYS A 178 -9.27 -1.37 18.25
C CYS A 178 -9.96 -2.65 17.78
N ARG A 179 -9.35 -3.35 16.81
CA ARG A 179 -9.72 -4.73 16.38
C ARG A 179 -11.21 -4.86 15.98
N ILE A 180 -11.78 -3.81 15.40
CA ILE A 180 -13.21 -3.76 15.07
C ILE A 180 -13.64 -4.88 14.12
N GLU A 181 -12.81 -5.24 13.15
CA GLU A 181 -13.10 -6.31 12.21
C GLU A 181 -13.26 -7.66 12.92
N ILE A 182 -12.37 -7.97 13.87
CA ILE A 182 -12.44 -9.23 14.63
C ILE A 182 -13.65 -9.21 15.58
N GLY A 183 -13.94 -8.05 16.18
CA GLY A 183 -15.14 -7.86 16.99
C GLY A 183 -16.43 -8.13 16.22
N ILE A 184 -16.54 -7.60 15.00
CA ILE A 184 -17.68 -7.83 14.12
C ILE A 184 -17.76 -9.32 13.72
N ILE A 185 -16.65 -9.96 13.38
CA ILE A 185 -16.62 -11.39 13.04
C ILE A 185 -17.11 -12.23 14.22
N ALA A 186 -16.60 -12.01 15.42
CA ALA A 186 -17.02 -12.74 16.63
C ALA A 186 -18.51 -12.56 16.93
N ALA A 187 -19.04 -11.36 16.71
CA ALA A 187 -20.46 -11.06 16.90
C ALA A 187 -21.34 -11.76 15.85
N ILE A 188 -20.94 -11.76 14.57
CA ILE A 188 -21.68 -12.42 13.49
C ILE A 188 -21.62 -13.94 13.62
N SER A 189 -20.46 -14.50 13.99
CA SER A 189 -20.27 -15.94 14.15
C SER A 189 -20.84 -16.50 15.46
N ALA A 190 -21.18 -15.63 16.42
CA ALA A 190 -21.54 -15.99 17.79
C ALA A 190 -20.51 -16.90 18.48
N ASP A 191 -19.22 -16.74 18.15
CA ASP A 191 -18.15 -17.54 18.74
C ASP A 191 -17.92 -17.16 20.22
N ILE A 192 -18.36 -18.03 21.12
CA ILE A 192 -18.29 -17.83 22.58
C ILE A 192 -16.85 -17.60 23.04
N THR A 193 -15.89 -18.30 22.46
CA THR A 193 -14.48 -18.19 22.84
C THR A 193 -13.91 -16.83 22.45
N MET A 194 -14.18 -16.37 21.23
CA MET A 194 -13.77 -15.05 20.76
C MET A 194 -14.46 -13.94 21.56
N LEU A 195 -15.76 -14.05 21.82
CA LEU A 195 -16.54 -13.08 22.59
C LEU A 195 -16.05 -12.98 24.05
N GLN A 196 -15.70 -14.10 24.67
CA GLN A 196 -15.12 -14.10 26.02
C GLN A 196 -13.73 -13.44 26.04
N ASN A 197 -12.90 -13.67 25.02
CA ASN A 197 -11.58 -13.04 24.92
C ASN A 197 -11.71 -11.51 24.71
N LEU A 198 -12.66 -11.08 23.87
CA LEU A 198 -13.01 -9.67 23.68
C LEU A 198 -13.45 -9.02 24.99
N THR A 199 -14.39 -9.64 25.71
CA THR A 199 -14.92 -9.15 27.00
C THR A 199 -13.82 -9.04 28.05
N LYS A 200 -12.88 -10.01 28.06
CA LYS A 200 -11.72 -10.02 28.96
C LYS A 200 -10.58 -9.09 28.51
N LYS A 201 -10.77 -8.29 27.45
CA LYS A 201 -9.76 -7.38 26.87
C LYS A 201 -8.43 -8.07 26.54
N LYS A 202 -8.47 -9.35 26.18
CA LYS A 202 -7.28 -10.11 25.77
C LYS A 202 -6.89 -9.75 24.34
N ASP A 203 -5.61 -9.86 24.02
CA ASP A 203 -5.18 -9.70 22.64
C ASP A 203 -5.62 -10.89 21.79
N LEU A 204 -6.64 -10.65 20.97
CA LEU A 204 -7.18 -11.66 20.06
C LEU A 204 -6.17 -12.16 19.04
N HIS A 205 -5.21 -11.34 18.60
CA HIS A 205 -4.22 -11.80 17.63
C HIS A 205 -3.28 -12.84 18.24
N ILE A 206 -2.80 -12.58 19.45
CA ILE A 206 -1.96 -13.52 20.20
C ILE A 206 -2.75 -14.78 20.52
N PHE A 207 -3.99 -14.62 20.97
CA PHE A 207 -4.88 -15.75 21.26
C PHE A 207 -5.11 -16.62 20.02
N LEU A 208 -5.51 -16.03 18.90
CA LEU A 208 -5.75 -16.79 17.66
C LEU A 208 -4.49 -17.47 17.14
N ALA A 209 -3.34 -16.81 17.21
CA ALA A 209 -2.06 -17.39 16.82
C ALA A 209 -1.65 -18.58 17.71
N SER A 210 -2.11 -18.63 18.96
CA SER A 210 -1.84 -19.77 19.86
C SER A 210 -2.79 -20.96 19.65
N GLN A 211 -3.81 -20.83 18.79
CA GLN A 211 -4.78 -21.90 18.49
C GLN A 211 -4.46 -22.64 17.18
N VAL A 212 -3.38 -22.25 16.49
CA VAL A 212 -2.90 -22.81 15.21
C VAL A 212 -1.55 -23.46 15.44
#